data_AF-A0A094HEB7-F1
#
_entry.id   AF-A0A094HEB7-F1
#
_cell.length_a   1.000
_cell.length_b   1.000
_cell.length_c   1.000
_cell.angle_alpha   90.00
_cell.angle_beta   90.00
_cell.angle_gamma   90.00
#
_symmetry.space_group_name_H-M   'P 1'
#
loop_
_entity.id
_entity.type
_entity.pdbx_description
1 polymer ?
#
loop_
_entity_poly.entity_id
_entity_poly.type
_entity_poly.pdbx_seq_one_letter_code
_entity_poly.pdbx_strand_id
1 'polypeptide(L)'
;MIRNGSKPVEGRMNEPKYAAIVADSKINLGNTLEAEVVEVRRFKGFKEMLQAYGVEAFLPDFNGSLDEAVEVYRGFEGYREGEEEFGACAIKLMVL
;
A
#
# COMPACT_ATOMS: atom_id res chain seq x y z
N MET A 1 3.96 12.20 2.12
CA MET A 1 3.40 11.55 3.33
C MET A 1 4.42 10.67 4.01
N ILE A 2 5.03 9.70 3.30
CA ILE A 2 6.06 8.81 3.89
C ILE A 2 7.24 9.59 4.51
N ARG A 3 7.67 10.69 3.89
CA ARG A 3 8.81 11.53 4.36
C ARG A 3 8.70 12.06 5.79
N ASN A 4 7.49 12.21 6.33
CA ASN A 4 7.28 12.73 7.69
C ASN A 4 6.92 11.62 8.70
N GLY A 5 7.01 10.34 8.32
CA GLY A 5 6.61 9.19 9.16
C GLY A 5 5.09 9.02 9.31
N SER A 6 4.27 9.87 8.70
CA SER A 6 2.80 9.81 8.82
C SER A 6 2.12 8.73 7.98
N LYS A 7 2.89 8.02 7.14
CA LYS A 7 2.41 6.90 6.33
C LYS A 7 3.39 5.73 6.43
N PRO A 8 3.23 4.86 7.44
CA PRO A 8 4.15 3.74 7.68
C PRO A 8 3.95 2.57 6.70
N VAL A 9 2.83 2.56 5.97
CA VAL A 9 2.47 1.46 5.07
C VAL A 9 2.07 1.99 3.70
N GLU A 10 2.63 1.39 2.66
CA GLU A 10 2.28 1.62 1.27
C GLU A 10 1.36 0.50 0.78
N GLY A 11 0.13 0.87 0.37
CA GLY A 11 -0.81 -0.07 -0.23
C GLY A 11 -0.69 -0.01 -1.75
N ARG A 12 -0.58 -1.15 -2.41
CA ARG A 12 -0.50 -1.27 -3.88
C ARG A 12 -1.30 -2.47 -4.36
N MET A 13 -1.73 -2.46 -5.62
CA MET A 13 -2.12 -3.68 -6.30
C MET A 13 -0.91 -4.63 -6.32
N ASN A 14 -1.09 -5.92 -6.07
CA ASN A 14 0.02 -6.87 -6.00
C ASN A 14 0.46 -7.36 -7.41
N GLU A 15 0.53 -6.43 -8.36
CA GLU A 15 1.03 -6.65 -9.71
C GLU A 15 2.53 -7.01 -9.71
N PRO A 16 3.07 -7.63 -10.79
CA PRO A 16 4.40 -8.25 -10.78
C PRO A 16 5.55 -7.38 -10.23
N LYS A 17 5.55 -6.06 -10.53
CA LYS A 17 6.60 -5.14 -10.02
C LYS A 17 6.60 -5.01 -8.49
N TYR A 18 5.44 -5.06 -7.84
CA TYR A 18 5.32 -4.95 -6.39
C TYR A 18 5.33 -6.33 -5.72
N ALA A 19 4.84 -7.36 -6.42
CA ALA A 19 4.90 -8.74 -5.95
C ALA A 19 6.33 -9.22 -5.69
N ALA A 20 7.31 -8.68 -6.44
CA ALA A 20 8.74 -8.97 -6.26
C ALA A 20 9.36 -8.33 -5.00
N ILE A 21 8.66 -7.39 -4.34
CA ILE A 21 9.16 -6.75 -3.11
C ILE A 21 9.04 -7.73 -1.94
N VAL A 22 10.11 -7.82 -1.15
CA VAL A 22 10.21 -8.67 0.04
C VAL A 22 10.75 -7.86 1.22
N ALA A 23 10.56 -8.37 2.44
CA ALA A 23 11.18 -7.80 3.63
C ALA A 23 12.70 -7.71 3.48
N ASP A 24 13.31 -6.78 4.21
CA ASP A 24 14.75 -6.45 4.21
C ASP A 24 15.26 -5.85 2.87
N SER A 25 14.36 -5.59 1.92
CA SER A 25 14.70 -4.86 0.70
C SER A 25 14.87 -3.36 0.98
N LYS A 26 15.85 -2.74 0.34
CA LYS A 26 15.97 -1.27 0.30
C LYS A 26 15.26 -0.72 -0.92
N ILE A 27 14.46 0.32 -0.72
CA ILE A 27 13.74 0.99 -1.80
C ILE A 27 14.02 2.50 -1.80
N ASN A 28 14.02 3.09 -2.98
CA ASN A 28 14.14 4.53 -3.18
C ASN A 28 12.76 5.13 -3.46
N LEU A 29 12.30 6.00 -2.56
CA LEU A 29 11.07 6.75 -2.73
C LEU A 29 11.41 8.09 -3.39
N GLY A 30 11.16 8.20 -4.71
CA GLY A 30 11.35 9.46 -5.45
C GLY A 30 12.79 9.97 -5.47
N ASN A 31 13.77 9.06 -5.54
CA ASN A 31 15.22 9.32 -5.65
C ASN A 31 15.86 10.13 -4.52
N THR A 32 15.13 10.43 -3.44
CA THR A 32 15.61 11.36 -2.38
C THR A 32 15.34 10.84 -0.97
N LEU A 33 14.73 9.67 -0.83
CA LEU A 33 14.39 9.08 0.45
C LEU A 33 14.58 7.57 0.36
N GLU A 34 15.59 7.07 1.08
CA GLU A 34 15.80 5.64 1.24
C GLU A 34 14.88 5.11 2.34
N ALA A 35 14.32 3.93 2.11
CA ALA A 35 13.54 3.22 3.10
C ALA A 35 13.84 1.73 3.04
N GLU A 36 13.72 1.07 4.18
CA GLU A 36 13.78 -0.38 4.31
C GLU A 36 12.36 -0.96 4.39
N VAL A 37 12.14 -2.06 3.68
CA VAL A 37 10.90 -2.82 3.75
C VAL A 37 10.94 -3.70 4.99
N VAL A 38 10.11 -3.37 5.99
CA VAL A 38 10.04 -4.11 7.26
C VAL A 38 9.11 -5.31 7.15
N GLU A 39 8.06 -5.20 6.34
CA GLU A 39 7.05 -6.24 6.22
C GLU A 39 6.34 -6.13 4.87
N VAL A 40 6.00 -7.27 4.26
CA VAL A 40 5.11 -7.34 3.11
C VAL A 40 3.99 -8.33 3.41
N ARG A 41 2.74 -7.87 3.39
CA ARG A 41 1.55 -8.74 3.49
C ARG A 41 0.71 -8.62 2.23
N ARG A 42 0.20 -9.76 1.76
CA ARG A 42 -0.60 -9.89 0.55
C ARG A 42 -2.03 -10.29 0.91
N PHE A 43 -2.99 -9.76 0.17
CA PHE A 43 -4.42 -9.85 0.43
C PHE A 43 -5.16 -10.13 -0.87
N LYS A 44 -6.38 -10.69 -0.77
CA LYS A 44 -7.20 -10.93 -1.98
C LYS A 44 -7.67 -9.64 -2.64
N GLY A 45 -7.69 -8.52 -1.91
CA GLY A 45 -8.06 -7.22 -2.43
C GLY A 45 -7.84 -6.09 -1.42
N PHE A 46 -8.11 -4.86 -1.87
CA PHE A 46 -7.93 -3.65 -1.08
C PHE A 46 -8.81 -3.63 0.17
N LYS A 47 -10.02 -4.21 0.12
CA LYS A 47 -10.91 -4.27 1.27
C LYS A 47 -10.28 -5.03 2.45
N GLU A 48 -9.76 -6.23 2.20
CA GLU A 48 -9.08 -7.03 3.23
C GLU A 48 -7.81 -6.32 3.74
N MET A 49 -7.05 -5.70 2.84
CA MET A 49 -5.85 -4.93 3.18
C MET A 49 -6.17 -3.76 4.13
N LEU A 50 -7.17 -2.95 3.78
CA LEU A 50 -7.61 -1.80 4.57
C LEU A 50 -8.20 -2.24 5.92
N GLN A 51 -8.97 -3.34 5.94
CA GLN A 51 -9.48 -3.90 7.20
C GLN A 51 -8.38 -4.39 8.13
N ALA A 52 -7.28 -4.92 7.59
CA ALA A 52 -6.20 -5.50 8.38
C ALA A 52 -5.31 -4.47 9.09
N TYR A 53 -5.16 -3.26 8.52
CA TYR A 53 -4.27 -2.22 9.05
C TYR A 53 -4.98 -0.93 9.48
N GLY A 54 -6.28 -0.79 9.18
CA GLY A 54 -6.99 0.48 9.29
C GLY A 54 -6.79 1.34 8.04
N VAL A 55 -7.80 2.15 7.70
CA VAL A 55 -7.77 3.04 6.53
C VAL A 55 -6.73 4.14 6.72
N GLU A 56 -6.62 4.66 7.94
CA GLU A 56 -5.73 5.74 8.35
C GLU A 56 -4.25 5.40 8.16
N ALA A 57 -3.87 4.12 8.19
CA ALA A 57 -2.50 3.68 7.92
C ALA A 57 -2.06 3.96 6.47
N PHE A 58 -3.02 4.05 5.55
CA PHE A 58 -2.79 4.30 4.13
C PHE A 58 -3.29 5.68 3.68
N LEU A 59 -4.39 6.16 4.26
CA LEU A 59 -5.07 7.40 3.91
C LEU A 59 -5.35 8.20 5.21
N PRO A 60 -4.33 8.79 5.86
CA PRO A 60 -4.45 9.35 7.21
C PRO A 60 -5.40 10.55 7.33
N ASP A 61 -5.68 11.26 6.23
CA ASP A 61 -6.62 12.41 6.22
C ASP A 61 -8.00 12.03 5.65
N PHE A 62 -8.26 10.73 5.46
CA PHE A 62 -9.51 10.24 4.88
C PHE A 62 -10.59 10.09 5.94
N ASN A 63 -11.72 10.78 5.72
CA ASN A 63 -12.85 10.84 6.66
C ASN A 63 -14.10 10.10 6.15
N GLY A 64 -13.93 9.09 5.30
CA GLY A 64 -15.02 8.30 4.73
C GLY A 64 -15.12 6.88 5.31
N SER A 65 -16.03 6.11 4.76
CA SER A 65 -16.23 4.69 5.05
C SER A 65 -15.14 3.81 4.42
N LEU A 66 -15.04 2.57 4.90
CA LEU A 66 -14.17 1.55 4.32
C LEU A 66 -14.43 1.34 2.82
N ASP A 67 -15.70 1.31 2.40
CA ASP A 67 -16.05 1.08 1.00
C ASP A 67 -15.63 2.28 0.13
N GLU A 68 -15.80 3.52 0.60
CA GLU A 68 -15.27 4.70 -0.10
C GLU A 68 -13.73 4.69 -0.18
N ALA A 69 -13.05 4.20 0.86
CA ALA A 69 -11.59 4.03 0.85
C ALA A 69 -11.13 2.99 -0.18
N VAL A 70 -11.88 1.89 -0.35
CA VAL A 70 -11.64 0.90 -1.42
C VAL A 70 -11.79 1.57 -2.79
N GLU A 71 -12.79 2.42 -2.97
CA GLU A 71 -13.00 3.12 -4.24
C GLU A 71 -11.90 4.15 -4.54
N VAL A 72 -11.25 4.75 -3.54
CA VAL A 72 -10.02 5.54 -3.74
C VAL A 72 -8.94 4.70 -4.44
N TYR A 73 -8.74 3.46 -3.99
CA TYR A 73 -7.77 2.54 -4.60
C TYR A 73 -8.19 2.11 -6.02
N ARG A 74 -9.47 1.76 -6.21
CA ARG A 74 -9.99 1.38 -7.53
C ARG A 74 -10.13 2.54 -8.51
N GLY A 75 -9.91 3.77 -8.05
CA GLY A 75 -9.80 4.96 -8.88
C GLY A 75 -8.43 5.11 -9.57
N PHE A 76 -7.40 4.39 -9.11
CA PHE A 76 -6.13 4.34 -9.83
C PHE A 76 -6.28 3.54 -11.14
N GLU A 77 -5.58 3.99 -12.18
CA GLU A 77 -5.62 3.35 -13.50
C GLU A 77 -5.28 1.86 -13.41
N GLY A 78 -6.18 1.02 -13.92
CA GLY A 78 -6.03 -0.44 -13.96
C GLY A 78 -6.21 -1.17 -12.62
N TYR A 79 -6.40 -0.46 -11.50
CA TYR A 79 -6.54 -1.11 -10.18
C TYR A 79 -7.88 -1.81 -10.01
N ARG A 80 -8.95 -1.30 -10.61
CA ARG A 80 -10.28 -1.93 -10.50
C ARG A 80 -10.30 -3.30 -11.15
N GLU A 81 -9.77 -3.39 -12.37
CA GLU A 81 -9.74 -4.63 -13.15
C GLU A 81 -8.64 -5.56 -12.64
N GLY A 82 -7.46 -5.02 -12.31
CA GLY A 82 -6.32 -5.81 -11.87
C GLY A 82 -6.41 -6.32 -10.43
N GLU A 83 -7.24 -5.72 -9.56
CA GLU A 83 -7.42 -6.21 -8.18
C GLU A 83 -7.89 -7.66 -8.16
N GLU A 84 -8.81 -8.05 -9.06
CA GLU A 84 -9.33 -9.43 -9.11
C GLU A 84 -8.24 -10.44 -9.51
N GLU A 85 -7.34 -10.04 -10.41
CA GLU A 85 -6.24 -10.89 -10.88
C GLU A 85 -5.07 -10.95 -9.88
N PHE A 86 -4.67 -9.80 -9.35
CA PHE A 86 -3.42 -9.66 -8.61
C PHE A 86 -3.60 -9.51 -7.10
N GLY A 87 -4.78 -9.14 -6.64
CA GLY A 87 -5.05 -8.77 -5.26
C GLY A 87 -4.34 -7.48 -4.84
N ALA A 88 -4.12 -7.32 -3.54
CA ALA A 88 -3.46 -6.15 -2.95
C ALA A 88 -2.29 -6.54 -2.07
N CYS A 89 -1.35 -5.63 -1.86
CA CYS A 89 -0.26 -5.78 -0.92
C CYS A 89 -0.08 -4.52 -0.05
N ALA A 90 0.24 -4.76 1.21
CA ALA A 90 0.69 -3.77 2.17
C ALA A 90 2.21 -3.92 2.35
N ILE A 91 2.93 -2.85 2.10
CA ILE A 91 4.39 -2.77 2.20
C ILE A 91 4.72 -1.80 3.33
N LYS A 92 5.13 -2.33 4.47
CA LYS A 92 5.52 -1.52 5.63
C LYS A 92 6.95 -1.05 5.46
N LEU A 93 7.16 0.26 5.65
CA LEU A 93 8.43 0.92 5.39
C LEU A 93 8.98 1.57 6.65
N MET A 94 10.29 1.51 6.81
CA MET A 94 11.06 2.31 7.77
C MET A 94 11.97 3.25 6.99
N VAL A 95 11.77 4.56 7.15
CA VAL A 95 12.63 5.57 6.53
C VAL A 95 14.02 5.52 7.18
N LEU A 96 15.07 5.58 6.34
CA LEU A 96 16.47 5.62 6.75
C LEU A 96 16.99 7.05 6.92
#